data_AF-A0A2M8TNT1-F1
#
_entry.id   AF-A0A2M8TNT1-F1
#
_cell.length_a   1.000
_cell.length_b   1.000
_cell.length_c   1.000
_cell.angle_alpha   90.00
_cell.angle_beta   90.00
_cell.angle_gamma   90.00
#
_symmetry.space_group_name_H-M   'P 1'
#
loop_
_entity.id
_entity.type
_entity.pdbx_description
1 polymer ?
#
loop_
_entity_poly.entity_id
_entity_poly.type
_entity_poly.pdbx_seq_one_letter_code
_entity_poly.pdbx_strand_id
1 'polypeptide(L)'
;MYFGEYLVKFLINQKYSIKVISNKKYITGFHNIYDDTISKKSNQYDLVLLHNKQAFKLINKMAITPPIFYLFNSDEIFKEQIEMNKYSELFLCGKPKILIDNSFYNLLNIYFDETFDDEQMKQEENIIIAESSMITINKLMPWLNTLVSSNIYIISIKNHINSKYFNSNVHIVNNKNKIDRLFRNAKLIIADDQFAIKGIMLKKPVLLLGSYGYGGLITNDNIDLLYKYGFTERPGGNFDEHLPFELINYDFQEAYHLSDNELEAAKMKLKNYLNIEYSTFIKKIDFYIEINLNKIQKYTLVINPMFSVIQVNATKTFYLINNITCQFLYELTEEESIYLDFFKNPHLIKDFKHDIYRINIEIIKEFISSKILIYDTGI
;
A
#
# COMPACT_ATOMS: atom_id res chain seq x y z
N MET A 1 1.55 -10.82 -3.15
CA MET A 1 2.50 -11.82 -2.61
C MET A 1 3.88 -11.22 -2.38
N TYR A 2 4.41 -10.38 -3.29
CA TYR A 2 5.67 -9.66 -3.11
C TYR A 2 5.66 -8.61 -1.99
N PHE A 3 4.50 -8.03 -1.69
CA PHE A 3 4.38 -6.90 -0.77
C PHE A 3 4.98 -7.14 0.62
N GLY A 4 4.56 -8.22 1.28
CA GLY A 4 5.02 -8.51 2.64
C GLY A 4 6.51 -8.79 2.73
N GLU A 5 7.13 -9.35 1.68
CA GLU A 5 8.56 -9.66 1.68
C GLU A 5 9.43 -8.39 1.62
N TYR A 6 9.18 -7.51 0.66
CA TYR A 6 9.95 -6.28 0.50
C TYR A 6 9.75 -5.34 1.68
N LEU A 7 8.53 -5.24 2.22
CA LEU A 7 8.26 -4.43 3.40
C LEU A 7 9.02 -4.94 4.63
N VAL A 8 9.04 -6.26 4.86
CA VAL A 8 9.79 -6.85 5.98
C VAL A 8 11.29 -6.62 5.81
N LYS A 9 11.84 -6.81 4.60
CA LYS A 9 13.26 -6.53 4.33
C LYS A 9 13.61 -5.07 4.58
N PHE A 10 12.78 -4.14 4.09
CA PHE A 10 12.94 -2.71 4.32
C PHE A 10 13.00 -2.41 5.83
N LEU A 11 12.05 -2.92 6.60
CA LEU A 11 11.99 -2.61 8.03
C LEU A 11 13.12 -3.26 8.85
N ILE A 12 13.58 -4.45 8.48
CA ILE A 12 14.76 -5.06 9.09
C ILE A 12 16.00 -4.21 8.83
N ASN A 13 16.15 -3.66 7.61
CA ASN A 13 17.24 -2.74 7.29
C ASN A 13 17.18 -1.44 8.14
N GLN A 14 15.96 -1.02 8.52
CA GLN A 14 15.74 0.09 9.47
C GLN A 14 15.90 -0.32 10.95
N LYS A 15 16.29 -1.57 11.23
CA LYS A 15 16.57 -2.13 12.57
C LYS A 15 15.35 -2.29 13.49
N TYR A 16 14.14 -2.42 12.94
CA TYR A 16 12.94 -2.72 13.75
C TYR A 16 12.80 -4.22 14.04
N SER A 17 12.32 -4.55 15.25
CA SER A 17 11.87 -5.89 15.65
C SER A 17 10.39 -6.08 15.32
N ILE A 18 10.07 -7.01 14.40
CA ILE A 18 8.72 -7.11 13.82
C ILE A 18 8.15 -8.51 13.93
N LYS A 19 6.86 -8.57 14.26
CA LYS A 19 6.07 -9.79 14.14
C LYS A 19 5.10 -9.67 12.98
N VAL A 20 5.19 -10.59 12.02
CA VAL A 20 4.23 -10.67 10.91
C VAL A 20 3.22 -11.78 11.19
N ILE A 21 1.93 -11.45 11.14
CA ILE A 21 0.85 -12.42 11.26
C ILE A 21 0.10 -12.46 9.92
N SER A 22 0.12 -13.60 9.25
CA SER A 22 -0.60 -13.81 7.99
C SER A 22 -1.03 -15.28 7.82
N ASN A 23 -1.83 -15.57 6.79
CA ASN A 23 -2.16 -16.95 6.44
C ASN A 23 -0.96 -17.67 5.80
N LYS A 24 -0.59 -18.84 6.36
CA LYS A 24 0.55 -19.71 5.98
C LYS A 24 0.75 -19.91 4.46
N LYS A 25 -0.29 -19.88 3.63
CA LYS A 25 -0.17 -20.14 2.16
C LYS A 25 0.54 -19.05 1.35
N TYR A 26 0.66 -17.82 1.85
CA TYR A 26 1.25 -16.71 1.08
C TYR A 26 2.72 -16.38 1.44
N ILE A 27 3.23 -16.95 2.53
CA ILE A 27 4.60 -16.74 3.06
C ILE A 27 5.50 -17.97 2.80
N THR A 28 5.07 -18.96 2.02
CA THR A 28 5.82 -20.22 1.80
C THR A 28 7.11 -20.10 0.96
N GLY A 29 7.76 -18.94 0.95
CA GLY A 29 9.16 -18.77 0.53
C GLY A 29 10.13 -18.59 1.72
N PHE A 30 9.63 -18.29 2.92
CA PHE A 30 10.42 -18.17 4.14
C PHE A 30 10.41 -19.51 4.89
N HIS A 31 11.16 -20.49 4.38
CA HIS A 31 11.70 -21.49 5.28
C HIS A 31 12.81 -20.81 6.09
N ASN A 32 12.43 -20.41 7.31
CA ASN A 32 13.22 -19.83 8.41
C ASN A 32 13.29 -18.29 8.41
N ILE A 33 13.08 -17.70 9.61
CA ILE A 33 12.97 -16.27 9.97
C ILE A 33 11.51 -15.77 9.88
N TYR A 34 10.63 -15.80 10.89
CA TYR A 34 10.79 -15.87 12.35
C TYR A 34 9.72 -16.77 12.99
N ASP A 35 10.05 -18.04 13.22
CA ASP A 35 9.66 -18.72 14.46
C ASP A 35 10.83 -18.47 15.44
N ASP A 36 10.63 -17.53 16.35
CA ASP A 36 11.05 -17.64 17.75
C ASP A 36 12.53 -18.04 18.08
N THR A 37 13.54 -17.50 17.40
CA THR A 37 14.96 -17.86 17.67
C THR A 37 15.86 -16.82 18.32
N ILE A 38 15.39 -15.61 18.67
CA ILE A 38 16.20 -14.67 19.50
C ILE A 38 15.56 -14.28 20.84
N SER A 39 14.29 -14.53 21.12
CA SER A 39 13.76 -14.26 22.47
C SER A 39 12.58 -15.12 22.91
N LYS A 40 12.84 -16.42 23.13
CA LYS A 40 12.00 -17.23 24.05
C LYS A 40 11.92 -16.69 25.49
N LYS A 41 12.49 -15.50 25.77
CA LYS A 41 12.40 -14.81 27.06
C LYS A 41 11.86 -13.38 27.03
N SER A 42 11.49 -12.82 25.88
CA SER A 42 10.78 -11.52 25.85
C SER A 42 9.99 -11.33 24.56
N ASN A 43 8.66 -11.32 24.65
CA ASN A 43 7.69 -10.95 23.62
C ASN A 43 7.75 -9.45 23.25
N GLN A 44 8.94 -8.86 23.15
CA GLN A 44 9.12 -7.43 22.88
C GLN A 44 9.37 -7.22 21.38
N TYR A 45 8.30 -6.85 20.68
CA TYR A 45 8.34 -6.42 19.28
C TYR A 45 8.08 -4.91 19.24
N ASP A 46 8.69 -4.23 18.27
CA ASP A 46 8.44 -2.81 18.01
C ASP A 46 7.14 -2.63 17.22
N LEU A 47 6.78 -3.60 16.37
CA LEU A 47 5.61 -3.55 15.50
C LEU A 47 5.03 -4.94 15.20
N VAL A 48 3.69 -5.01 15.15
CA VAL A 48 2.97 -6.17 14.60
C VAL A 48 2.34 -5.79 13.26
N LEU A 49 2.77 -6.47 12.19
CA LEU A 49 2.15 -6.38 10.87
C LEU A 49 1.11 -7.48 10.71
N LEU A 50 -0.13 -7.11 10.46
CA LEU A 50 -1.19 -8.06 10.14
C LEU A 50 -1.61 -7.91 8.71
N HIS A 51 -1.71 -9.03 8.02
CA HIS A 51 -2.17 -9.05 6.64
C HIS A 51 -3.33 -10.02 6.50
N ASN A 52 -4.47 -9.53 6.02
CA ASN A 52 -5.75 -10.22 5.77
C ASN A 52 -6.65 -10.57 6.98
N LYS A 53 -7.93 -10.84 6.69
CA LYS A 53 -8.98 -11.24 7.65
C LYS A 53 -8.63 -12.41 8.58
N GLN A 54 -7.91 -13.42 8.07
CA GLN A 54 -7.59 -14.59 8.90
C GLN A 54 -6.58 -14.23 9.97
N ALA A 55 -5.62 -13.38 9.64
CA ALA A 55 -4.69 -12.81 10.58
C ALA A 55 -5.40 -11.93 11.61
N PHE A 56 -6.34 -11.08 11.17
CA PHE A 56 -7.13 -10.22 12.06
C PHE A 56 -7.88 -11.02 13.15
N LYS A 57 -8.50 -12.15 12.79
CA LYS A 57 -9.21 -13.02 13.75
C LYS A 57 -8.30 -13.59 14.86
N LEU A 58 -7.00 -13.67 14.62
CA LEU A 58 -6.02 -14.16 15.60
C LEU A 58 -5.70 -13.09 16.66
N ILE A 59 -5.83 -11.81 16.34
CA ILE A 59 -5.60 -10.69 17.29
C ILE A 59 -6.58 -10.75 18.45
N ASN A 60 -7.85 -11.06 18.19
CA ASN A 60 -8.90 -11.15 19.23
C ASN A 60 -8.57 -12.14 20.37
N LYS A 61 -7.57 -13.01 20.18
CA LYS A 61 -7.13 -14.02 21.14
C LYS A 61 -5.81 -13.67 21.83
N MET A 62 -5.20 -12.53 21.52
CA MET A 62 -3.87 -12.14 22.01
C MET A 62 -3.94 -10.77 22.71
N ALA A 63 -3.33 -10.68 23.90
CA ALA A 63 -3.00 -9.39 24.51
C ALA A 63 -1.74 -8.86 23.82
N ILE A 64 -1.91 -8.08 22.77
CA ILE A 64 -0.81 -7.47 22.01
C ILE A 64 -0.66 -6.03 22.48
N THR A 65 0.51 -5.70 23.05
CA THR A 65 0.88 -4.34 23.49
C THR A 65 1.61 -3.50 22.43
N PRO A 66 2.42 -4.05 21.50
CA PRO A 66 3.04 -3.25 20.43
C PRO A 66 2.00 -2.68 19.45
N PRO A 67 2.34 -1.61 18.72
CA PRO A 67 1.48 -1.10 17.66
C PRO A 67 1.15 -2.16 16.63
N ILE A 68 -0.08 -2.08 16.14
CA ILE A 68 -0.67 -3.04 15.23
C ILE A 68 -1.00 -2.32 13.92
N PHE A 69 -0.25 -2.61 12.87
CA PHE A 69 -0.49 -2.05 11.54
C PHE A 69 -1.19 -3.10 10.67
N TYR A 70 -2.40 -2.78 10.23
CA TYR A 70 -3.19 -3.67 9.40
C TYR A 70 -2.96 -3.35 7.92
N LEU A 71 -2.45 -4.33 7.20
CA LEU A 71 -2.17 -4.33 5.78
C LEU A 71 -3.30 -5.05 5.04
N PHE A 72 -3.92 -4.37 4.08
CA PHE A 72 -5.00 -4.96 3.28
C PHE A 72 -4.86 -4.60 1.81
N ASN A 73 -5.47 -5.41 0.95
CA ASN A 73 -5.53 -5.14 -0.48
C ASN A 73 -6.90 -4.56 -0.86
N SER A 74 -6.98 -3.88 -2.00
CA SER A 74 -8.20 -3.22 -2.51
C SER A 74 -9.45 -4.09 -2.48
N ASP A 75 -9.29 -5.36 -2.83
CA ASP A 75 -10.38 -6.31 -3.04
C ASP A 75 -10.95 -6.88 -1.72
N GLU A 76 -10.34 -6.49 -0.59
CA GLU A 76 -10.63 -7.00 0.75
C GLU A 76 -11.41 -5.99 1.62
N ILE A 77 -11.27 -4.68 1.37
CA ILE A 77 -11.81 -3.63 2.27
C ILE A 77 -13.33 -3.69 2.46
N PHE A 78 -14.11 -3.93 1.39
CA PHE A 78 -15.57 -4.01 1.47
C PHE A 78 -16.08 -5.35 1.99
N LYS A 79 -15.23 -6.38 2.07
CA LYS A 79 -15.58 -7.70 2.61
C LYS A 79 -15.28 -7.78 4.11
N GLU A 80 -14.67 -6.74 4.67
CA GLU A 80 -14.07 -6.74 5.99
C GLU A 80 -14.65 -5.57 6.80
N GLN A 81 -15.67 -5.82 7.63
CA GLN A 81 -16.02 -4.93 8.73
C GLN A 81 -14.91 -5.03 9.79
N ILE A 82 -13.82 -4.27 9.62
CA ILE A 82 -12.68 -4.26 10.53
C ILE A 82 -12.97 -3.27 11.66
N GLU A 83 -12.97 -3.75 12.90
CA GLU A 83 -13.15 -2.90 14.08
C GLU A 83 -11.96 -1.93 14.23
N MET A 84 -12.23 -0.63 14.19
CA MET A 84 -11.20 0.42 14.17
C MET A 84 -10.32 0.46 15.42
N ASN A 85 -10.83 0.03 16.58
CA ASN A 85 -10.11 0.07 17.86
C ASN A 85 -9.09 -1.08 18.03
N LYS A 86 -9.03 -2.04 17.10
CA LYS A 86 -8.14 -3.21 17.20
C LYS A 86 -6.79 -3.06 16.51
N TYR A 87 -6.57 -1.93 15.85
CA TYR A 87 -5.33 -1.64 15.15
C TYR A 87 -4.98 -0.17 15.28
N SER A 88 -3.68 0.13 15.31
CA SER A 88 -3.13 1.48 15.38
C SER A 88 -3.34 2.21 14.06
N GLU A 89 -2.91 1.60 12.95
CA GLU A 89 -2.99 2.21 11.61
C GLU A 89 -3.45 1.22 10.54
N LEU A 90 -4.13 1.76 9.54
CA LEU A 90 -4.61 1.03 8.37
C LEU A 90 -3.76 1.40 7.15
N PHE A 91 -3.20 0.41 6.46
CA PHE A 91 -2.42 0.60 5.25
C PHE A 91 -2.99 -0.21 4.09
N LEU A 92 -3.36 0.49 3.03
CA LEU A 92 -3.71 -0.13 1.77
C LEU A 92 -2.42 -0.44 1.02
N CYS A 93 -2.25 -1.72 0.70
CA CYS A 93 -1.14 -2.24 -0.10
C CYS A 93 -1.54 -2.12 -1.58
N GLY A 94 -0.84 -1.27 -2.32
CA GLY A 94 -1.28 -0.84 -3.66
C GLY A 94 -2.47 0.10 -3.62
N LYS A 95 -3.18 0.32 -4.74
CA LYS A 95 -4.31 1.26 -4.79
C LYS A 95 -5.66 0.59 -4.98
N PRO A 96 -6.74 1.25 -4.54
CA PRO A 96 -8.05 0.64 -4.58
C PRO A 96 -8.62 0.74 -6.00
N LYS A 97 -9.09 -0.39 -6.53
CA LYS A 97 -9.80 -0.44 -7.83
C LYS A 97 -11.08 0.40 -7.85
N ILE A 98 -11.57 0.79 -6.67
CA ILE A 98 -12.71 1.68 -6.47
C ILE A 98 -12.19 2.90 -5.71
N LEU A 99 -12.55 4.11 -6.15
CA LEU A 99 -12.28 5.34 -5.42
C LEU A 99 -12.96 5.28 -4.05
N ILE A 100 -12.19 4.91 -3.03
CA ILE A 100 -12.56 5.03 -1.63
C ILE A 100 -11.91 6.32 -1.16
N ASP A 101 -12.66 7.13 -0.42
CA ASP A 101 -12.12 8.33 0.19
C ASP A 101 -10.81 8.00 0.95
N ASN A 102 -9.73 8.69 0.59
CA ASN A 102 -8.36 8.38 1.06
C ASN A 102 -8.16 8.68 2.55
N SER A 103 -9.16 9.30 3.16
CA SER A 103 -9.20 9.74 4.55
C SER A 103 -9.29 8.57 5.56
N PHE A 104 -9.54 7.33 5.09
CA PHE A 104 -9.67 6.14 5.95
C PHE A 104 -8.43 5.26 6.07
N TYR A 105 -7.44 5.41 5.17
CA TYR A 105 -6.28 4.52 5.12
C TYR A 105 -5.06 5.27 4.59
N ASN A 106 -3.88 4.82 5.00
CA ASN A 106 -2.63 5.28 4.43
C ASN A 106 -2.27 4.40 3.23
N LEU A 107 -1.72 5.00 2.18
CA LEU A 107 -1.22 4.25 1.05
C LEU A 107 0.20 3.73 1.32
N LEU A 108 0.47 2.50 0.92
CA LEU A 108 1.82 1.94 0.94
C LEU A 108 2.01 1.07 -0.30
N ASN A 109 2.91 1.48 -1.19
CA ASN A 109 3.34 0.68 -2.34
C ASN A 109 4.59 -0.15 -2.01
N ILE A 110 4.93 -1.11 -2.87
CA ILE A 110 6.16 -1.88 -2.68
C ILE A 110 7.37 -1.01 -3.03
N TYR A 111 8.30 -0.90 -2.08
CA TYR A 111 9.63 -0.38 -2.35
C TYR A 111 10.50 -1.48 -2.95
N PHE A 112 10.61 -1.50 -4.28
CA PHE A 112 11.54 -2.39 -4.97
C PHE A 112 12.94 -1.79 -4.88
N ASP A 113 13.75 -2.31 -3.94
CA ASP A 113 15.17 -1.96 -3.83
C ASP A 113 16.01 -2.90 -4.71
N GLU A 114 16.83 -2.32 -5.57
CA GLU A 114 17.74 -3.04 -6.48
C GLU A 114 18.88 -3.75 -5.73
N THR A 115 19.13 -3.40 -4.47
CA THR A 115 20.21 -4.00 -3.65
C THR A 115 19.88 -5.39 -3.10
N PHE A 116 18.64 -5.87 -3.24
CA PHE A 116 18.25 -7.22 -2.80
C PHE A 116 18.64 -8.34 -3.79
N ASP A 117 19.35 -8.00 -4.86
CA ASP A 117 19.39 -8.77 -6.09
C ASP A 117 20.84 -8.91 -6.63
N ASP A 118 21.57 -9.94 -6.18
CA ASP A 118 23.01 -10.14 -6.38
C ASP A 118 23.48 -10.56 -7.81
N GLU A 119 22.60 -10.65 -8.81
CA GLU A 119 22.98 -11.25 -10.11
C GLU A 119 22.89 -10.27 -11.29
N GLN A 120 24.06 -9.93 -11.84
CA GLN A 120 24.19 -9.34 -13.19
C GLN A 120 23.81 -10.40 -14.23
N MET A 121 22.67 -10.23 -14.89
CA MET A 121 22.25 -11.10 -15.98
C MET A 121 22.01 -10.31 -17.26
N LYS A 122 22.34 -10.95 -18.40
CA LYS A 122 22.11 -10.38 -19.74
C LYS A 122 20.61 -10.17 -19.97
N GLN A 123 20.24 -8.99 -20.47
CA GLN A 123 18.90 -8.74 -20.99
C GLN A 123 18.57 -9.78 -22.08
N GLU A 124 17.46 -10.47 -21.91
CA GLU A 124 16.86 -11.29 -22.96
C GLU A 124 15.78 -10.44 -23.64
N GLU A 125 15.45 -10.71 -24.90
CA GLU A 125 14.43 -9.94 -25.63
C GLU A 125 12.99 -10.38 -25.29
N ASN A 126 12.72 -10.60 -24.00
CA ASN A 126 11.45 -11.16 -23.54
C ASN A 126 10.42 -10.06 -23.26
N ILE A 127 9.17 -10.32 -23.62
CA ILE A 127 8.01 -9.50 -23.24
C ILE A 127 7.35 -10.16 -22.04
N ILE A 128 7.17 -9.41 -20.96
CA ILE A 128 6.53 -9.90 -19.74
C ILE A 128 5.12 -9.34 -19.63
N ILE A 129 4.15 -10.21 -19.38
CA ILE A 129 2.77 -9.82 -19.13
C ILE A 129 2.42 -10.23 -17.71
N ALA A 130 2.29 -9.25 -16.83
CA ALA A 130 1.99 -9.44 -15.42
C ALA A 130 0.63 -8.82 -15.12
N GLU A 131 -0.42 -9.55 -15.48
CA GLU A 131 -1.82 -9.15 -15.31
C GLU A 131 -2.56 -10.34 -14.65
N SER A 132 -3.51 -10.06 -13.75
CA SER A 132 -4.16 -11.08 -12.92
C SER A 132 -5.59 -11.50 -13.35
N SER A 133 -6.21 -10.76 -14.25
CA SER A 133 -7.52 -10.97 -14.85
C SER A 133 -7.44 -11.83 -16.12
N MET A 134 -7.97 -13.04 -16.00
CA MET A 134 -8.16 -13.94 -17.14
C MET A 134 -8.94 -13.27 -18.29
N ILE A 135 -9.86 -12.37 -17.98
CA ILE A 135 -10.68 -11.67 -18.99
C ILE A 135 -9.78 -10.77 -19.85
N THR A 136 -8.94 -9.96 -19.21
CA THR A 136 -8.00 -9.06 -19.90
C THR A 136 -6.98 -9.85 -20.72
N ILE A 137 -6.41 -10.92 -20.18
CA ILE A 137 -5.46 -11.78 -20.90
C ILE A 137 -6.12 -12.43 -22.13
N ASN A 138 -7.34 -12.94 -22.00
CA ASN A 138 -8.06 -13.53 -23.13
C ASN A 138 -8.38 -12.49 -24.21
N LYS A 139 -8.69 -11.25 -23.83
CA LYS A 139 -8.83 -10.15 -24.78
C LYS A 139 -7.53 -9.80 -25.48
N LEU A 140 -6.40 -9.87 -24.78
CA LEU A 140 -5.08 -9.58 -25.35
C LEU A 140 -4.58 -10.71 -26.28
N MET A 141 -5.07 -11.93 -26.12
CA MET A 141 -4.64 -13.13 -26.86
C MET A 141 -4.52 -12.96 -28.39
N PRO A 142 -5.49 -12.38 -29.12
CA PRO A 142 -5.37 -12.21 -30.57
C PRO A 142 -4.16 -11.36 -30.94
N TRP A 143 -3.89 -10.30 -30.17
CA TRP A 143 -2.73 -9.44 -30.35
C TRP A 143 -1.43 -10.15 -29.98
N LEU A 144 -1.39 -10.91 -28.88
CA LEU A 144 -0.19 -11.69 -28.51
C LEU A 144 0.21 -12.71 -29.57
N ASN A 145 -0.77 -13.32 -30.23
CA ASN A 145 -0.53 -14.28 -31.29
C ASN A 145 0.00 -13.63 -32.59
N THR A 146 -0.03 -12.30 -32.75
CA THR A 146 0.62 -11.64 -33.89
C THR A 146 2.13 -11.46 -33.67
N LEU A 147 2.59 -11.45 -32.42
CA LEU A 147 3.97 -11.18 -32.02
C LEU A 147 4.87 -12.44 -32.09
N VAL A 148 4.87 -13.12 -33.24
CA VAL A 148 5.51 -14.43 -33.43
C VAL A 148 7.04 -14.44 -33.26
N SER A 149 7.70 -13.29 -33.40
CA SER A 149 9.15 -13.14 -33.30
C SER A 149 9.65 -12.90 -31.88
N SER A 150 8.76 -12.66 -30.92
CA SER A 150 9.11 -12.31 -29.55
C SER A 150 8.78 -13.45 -28.59
N ASN A 151 9.63 -13.69 -27.60
CA ASN A 151 9.32 -14.60 -26.50
C ASN A 151 8.44 -13.88 -25.48
N ILE A 152 7.25 -14.41 -25.22
CA ILE A 152 6.25 -13.78 -24.35
C ILE A 152 6.04 -14.65 -23.11
N TYR A 153 6.15 -14.06 -21.93
CA TYR A 153 5.91 -14.74 -20.66
C TYR A 153 4.73 -14.11 -19.93
N ILE A 154 3.64 -14.87 -19.82
CA ILE A 154 2.45 -14.49 -19.05
C ILE A 154 2.62 -15.00 -17.62
N ILE A 155 2.75 -14.08 -16.68
CA ILE A 155 2.83 -14.38 -15.25
C ILE A 155 1.40 -14.50 -14.73
N SER A 156 0.99 -15.72 -14.40
CA SER A 156 -0.33 -15.98 -13.84
C SER A 156 -0.26 -16.46 -12.40
N ILE A 157 -0.96 -15.74 -11.53
CA ILE A 157 -1.17 -16.15 -10.14
C ILE A 157 -2.32 -17.17 -10.04
N LYS A 158 -3.17 -17.30 -11.08
CA LYS A 158 -4.35 -18.19 -11.12
C LYS A 158 -4.17 -19.28 -12.18
N ASN A 159 -4.42 -20.54 -11.82
CA ASN A 159 -4.19 -21.72 -12.69
C ASN A 159 -5.25 -21.91 -13.81
N HIS A 160 -5.82 -20.85 -14.36
CA HIS A 160 -6.98 -20.95 -15.27
C HIS A 160 -6.72 -20.50 -16.71
N ILE A 161 -5.51 -20.04 -17.04
CA ILE A 161 -5.16 -19.68 -18.41
C ILE A 161 -4.87 -20.95 -19.23
N ASN A 162 -5.62 -21.17 -20.29
CA ASN A 162 -5.45 -22.33 -21.17
C ASN A 162 -4.39 -22.03 -22.23
N SER A 163 -3.21 -22.65 -22.11
CA SER A 163 -2.08 -22.47 -23.04
C SER A 163 -2.38 -22.86 -24.49
N LYS A 164 -3.43 -23.66 -24.74
CA LYS A 164 -3.76 -24.16 -26.09
C LYS A 164 -4.19 -23.06 -27.08
N TYR A 165 -4.62 -21.91 -26.58
CA TYR A 165 -5.08 -20.80 -27.42
C TYR A 165 -3.97 -19.81 -27.80
N PHE A 166 -2.76 -20.03 -27.28
CA PHE A 166 -1.60 -19.19 -27.57
C PHE A 166 -0.63 -19.90 -28.51
N ASN A 167 0.10 -19.11 -29.29
CA ASN A 167 1.22 -19.59 -30.09
C ASN A 167 2.36 -20.12 -29.22
N SER A 168 3.25 -20.92 -29.82
CA SER A 168 4.34 -21.60 -29.13
C SER A 168 5.37 -20.67 -28.48
N ASN A 169 5.45 -19.42 -28.93
CA ASN A 169 6.31 -18.36 -28.37
C ASN A 169 5.73 -17.71 -27.10
N VAL A 170 4.51 -18.08 -26.69
CA VAL A 170 3.86 -17.60 -25.47
C VAL A 170 3.94 -18.67 -24.39
N HIS A 171 4.48 -18.29 -23.24
CA HIS A 171 4.75 -19.18 -22.12
C HIS A 171 4.02 -18.70 -20.87
N ILE A 172 3.25 -19.59 -20.24
CA ILE A 172 2.56 -19.28 -18.99
C ILE A 172 3.46 -19.70 -17.81
N VAL A 173 3.73 -18.75 -16.92
CA VAL A 173 4.61 -18.93 -15.76
C VAL A 173 3.81 -18.75 -14.48
N ASN A 174 3.86 -19.77 -13.62
CA ASN A 174 3.24 -19.77 -12.30
C ASN A 174 4.26 -19.92 -11.14
N ASN A 175 5.56 -20.06 -11.48
CA ASN A 175 6.60 -20.26 -10.49
C ASN A 175 7.17 -18.92 -10.01
N LYS A 176 6.95 -18.64 -8.72
CA LYS A 176 7.37 -17.41 -8.02
C LYS A 176 8.86 -17.12 -8.16
N ASN A 177 9.73 -18.13 -8.04
CA ASN A 177 11.20 -17.96 -8.10
C ASN A 177 11.67 -17.54 -9.50
N LYS A 178 10.86 -17.75 -10.54
CA LYS A 178 11.18 -17.34 -11.92
C LYS A 178 10.74 -15.91 -12.23
N ILE A 179 9.78 -15.36 -11.49
CA ILE A 179 9.17 -14.06 -11.79
C ILE A 179 10.19 -12.92 -11.66
N ASP A 180 10.99 -12.88 -10.59
CA ASP A 180 11.97 -11.79 -10.42
C ASP A 180 12.98 -11.75 -11.56
N ARG A 181 13.51 -12.92 -11.94
CA ARG A 181 14.41 -13.06 -13.08
C ARG A 181 13.75 -12.62 -14.40
N LEU A 182 12.50 -12.98 -14.63
CA LEU A 182 11.75 -12.59 -15.84
C LEU A 182 11.60 -11.08 -15.94
N PHE A 183 11.29 -10.39 -14.85
CA PHE A 183 11.20 -8.93 -14.82
C PHE A 183 12.54 -8.26 -15.14
N ARG A 184 13.66 -8.74 -14.58
CA ARG A 184 14.99 -8.19 -14.87
C ARG A 184 15.39 -8.40 -16.33
N ASN A 185 15.09 -9.58 -16.85
CA ASN A 185 15.39 -9.95 -18.24
C ASN A 185 14.37 -9.39 -19.23
N ALA A 186 13.36 -8.65 -18.80
CA ALA A 186 12.37 -8.08 -19.70
C ALA A 186 13.01 -7.02 -20.61
N LYS A 187 12.59 -7.03 -21.88
CA LYS A 187 12.77 -5.91 -22.81
C LYS A 187 11.61 -4.92 -22.70
N LEU A 188 10.41 -5.43 -22.44
CA LEU A 188 9.18 -4.66 -22.27
C LEU A 188 8.25 -5.38 -21.28
N ILE A 189 7.53 -4.61 -20.47
CA ILE A 189 6.59 -5.13 -19.48
C ILE A 189 5.19 -4.58 -19.79
N ILE A 190 4.18 -5.45 -19.75
CA ILE A 190 2.76 -5.09 -19.77
C ILE A 190 2.19 -5.50 -18.41
N ALA A 191 1.74 -4.54 -17.61
CA ALA A 191 1.39 -4.81 -16.22
C ALA A 191 0.41 -3.79 -15.62
N ASP A 192 -0.16 -4.17 -14.48
CA ASP A 192 -0.92 -3.31 -13.57
C ASP A 192 -0.29 -3.23 -12.17
N ASP A 193 -0.75 -2.24 -11.40
CA ASP A 193 -0.53 -2.07 -9.95
C ASP A 193 0.95 -2.24 -9.55
N GLN A 194 1.25 -3.16 -8.63
CA GLN A 194 2.59 -3.35 -8.10
C GLN A 194 3.57 -3.90 -9.15
N PHE A 195 3.08 -4.58 -10.19
CA PHE A 195 3.94 -5.08 -11.27
C PHE A 195 4.38 -3.95 -12.21
N ALA A 196 3.52 -2.95 -12.45
CA ALA A 196 3.89 -1.74 -13.18
C ALA A 196 4.97 -0.96 -12.41
N ILE A 197 4.78 -0.75 -11.10
CA ILE A 197 5.79 -0.12 -10.22
C ILE A 197 7.13 -0.85 -10.32
N LYS A 198 7.12 -2.18 -10.26
CA LYS A 198 8.34 -3.00 -10.39
C LYS A 198 9.06 -2.75 -11.71
N GLY A 199 8.32 -2.72 -12.82
CA GLY A 199 8.90 -2.49 -14.15
C GLY A 199 9.58 -1.12 -14.26
N ILE A 200 8.94 -0.08 -13.74
CA ILE A 200 9.50 1.28 -13.70
C ILE A 200 10.78 1.32 -12.85
N MET A 201 10.74 0.72 -11.66
CA MET A 201 11.90 0.67 -10.75
C MET A 201 13.10 -0.07 -11.35
N LEU A 202 12.86 -1.06 -12.21
CA LEU A 202 13.87 -1.80 -12.97
C LEU A 202 14.30 -1.13 -14.28
N LYS A 203 13.82 0.09 -14.55
CA LYS A 203 14.11 0.87 -15.77
C LYS A 203 13.74 0.11 -17.03
N LYS A 204 12.55 -0.49 -17.03
CA LYS A 204 11.98 -1.16 -18.20
C LYS A 204 10.85 -0.30 -18.77
N PRO A 205 10.67 -0.27 -20.10
CA PRO A 205 9.44 0.24 -20.69
C PRO A 205 8.24 -0.53 -20.15
N VAL A 206 7.23 0.20 -19.67
CA VAL A 206 6.01 -0.38 -19.09
C VAL A 206 4.78 0.13 -19.83
N LEU A 207 3.98 -0.79 -20.36
CA LEU A 207 2.65 -0.53 -20.87
C LEU A 207 1.64 -0.86 -19.78
N LEU A 208 0.80 0.11 -19.41
CA LEU A 208 -0.18 -0.06 -18.35
C LEU A 208 -1.45 -0.74 -18.89
N LEU A 209 -1.81 -1.90 -18.33
CA LEU A 209 -2.99 -2.66 -18.75
C LEU A 209 -3.57 -3.47 -17.58
N GLY A 210 -4.88 -3.33 -17.35
CA GLY A 210 -5.60 -4.14 -16.37
C GLY A 210 -7.07 -4.32 -16.72
N SER A 211 -7.92 -4.58 -15.71
CA SER A 211 -9.33 -4.96 -15.90
C SER A 211 -10.25 -3.80 -16.31
N TYR A 212 -9.81 -2.57 -16.05
CA TYR A 212 -10.51 -1.33 -16.40
C TYR A 212 -9.93 -0.65 -17.64
N GLY A 213 -9.07 -1.33 -18.41
CA GLY A 213 -8.62 -0.86 -19.72
C GLY A 213 -7.12 -0.61 -19.86
N TYR A 214 -6.77 -0.02 -21.02
CA TYR A 214 -5.40 0.27 -21.41
C TYR A 214 -5.00 1.70 -21.02
N GLY A 215 -4.00 1.82 -20.16
CA GLY A 215 -3.53 3.09 -19.60
C GLY A 215 -2.38 3.76 -20.37
N GLY A 216 -1.86 3.12 -21.41
CA GLY A 216 -0.78 3.67 -22.24
C GLY A 216 0.63 3.28 -21.80
N LEU A 217 1.63 3.67 -22.60
CA LEU A 217 3.04 3.64 -22.24
C LEU A 217 3.33 4.61 -21.08
N ILE A 218 3.97 4.12 -20.02
CA ILE A 218 4.34 4.95 -18.86
C ILE A 218 5.59 5.77 -19.20
N THR A 219 5.48 7.08 -19.04
CA THR A 219 6.57 8.04 -19.27
C THR A 219 6.64 9.05 -18.12
N ASN A 220 7.67 9.88 -18.12
CA ASN A 220 7.82 10.94 -17.12
C ASN A 220 6.65 11.95 -17.11
N ASP A 221 5.93 12.09 -18.24
CA ASP A 221 4.85 13.05 -18.42
C ASP A 221 3.53 12.59 -17.78
N ASN A 222 3.26 11.27 -17.80
CA ASN A 222 2.01 10.72 -17.29
C ASN A 222 2.14 10.06 -15.90
N ILE A 223 3.35 9.86 -15.38
CA ILE A 223 3.57 9.13 -14.15
C ILE A 223 2.88 9.75 -12.92
N ASP A 224 2.70 11.06 -12.87
CA ASP A 224 2.04 11.74 -11.72
C ASP A 224 0.55 11.38 -11.67
N LEU A 225 -0.08 11.42 -12.84
CA LEU A 225 -1.46 11.01 -13.01
C LEU A 225 -1.59 9.53 -12.68
N LEU A 226 -0.77 8.67 -13.32
CA LEU A 226 -0.85 7.23 -13.12
C LEU A 226 -0.55 6.83 -11.67
N TYR A 227 0.37 7.51 -10.98
CA TYR A 227 0.62 7.33 -9.55
C TYR A 227 -0.59 7.72 -8.72
N LYS A 228 -1.27 8.84 -9.04
CA LYS A 228 -2.53 9.23 -8.39
C LYS A 228 -3.63 8.17 -8.55
N TYR A 229 -3.66 7.47 -9.68
CA TYR A 229 -4.57 6.34 -9.93
C TYR A 229 -3.96 4.98 -9.57
N GLY A 230 -2.73 4.95 -9.06
CA GLY A 230 -2.09 3.76 -8.49
C GLY A 230 -1.67 2.72 -9.50
N PHE A 231 -1.43 3.15 -10.75
CA PHE A 231 -1.05 2.28 -11.85
C PHE A 231 -2.02 1.12 -12.06
N THR A 232 -3.30 1.24 -11.69
CA THR A 232 -4.23 0.12 -11.87
C THR A 232 -4.55 -0.03 -13.36
N GLU A 233 -5.03 1.01 -14.03
CA GLU A 233 -5.40 1.02 -15.45
C GLU A 233 -5.54 2.46 -15.98
N ARG A 234 -6.25 2.64 -17.11
CA ARG A 234 -6.71 3.92 -17.63
C ARG A 234 -7.53 4.70 -16.58
N PRO A 235 -7.13 5.94 -16.24
CA PRO A 235 -7.95 6.81 -15.40
C PRO A 235 -9.36 6.98 -16.00
N GLY A 236 -10.40 6.69 -15.20
CA GLY A 236 -11.80 6.73 -15.66
C GLY A 236 -12.22 5.57 -16.58
N GLY A 237 -11.45 4.49 -16.58
CA GLY A 237 -11.74 3.25 -17.30
C GLY A 237 -12.99 2.52 -16.81
N ASN A 238 -13.65 1.79 -17.71
CA ASN A 238 -14.76 0.91 -17.36
C ASN A 238 -14.29 -0.54 -17.25
N PHE A 239 -14.86 -1.27 -16.28
CA PHE A 239 -14.59 -2.70 -16.15
C PHE A 239 -14.92 -3.42 -17.46
N ASP A 240 -14.02 -4.27 -17.91
CA ASP A 240 -14.16 -5.06 -19.13
C ASP A 240 -14.35 -4.23 -20.41
N GLU A 241 -13.73 -3.05 -20.49
CA GLU A 241 -13.75 -2.24 -21.71
C GLU A 241 -12.97 -2.87 -22.88
N HIS A 242 -13.20 -2.33 -24.08
CA HIS A 242 -12.52 -2.76 -25.30
C HIS A 242 -11.03 -2.35 -25.29
N LEU A 243 -10.15 -3.23 -25.78
CA LEU A 243 -8.72 -2.95 -25.88
C LEU A 243 -8.39 -2.29 -27.23
N PRO A 244 -7.83 -1.07 -27.24
CA PRO A 244 -7.50 -0.37 -28.49
C PRO A 244 -6.18 -0.90 -29.09
N PHE A 245 -6.22 -2.01 -29.84
CA PHE A 245 -5.01 -2.66 -30.36
C PHE A 245 -4.13 -1.77 -31.25
N GLU A 246 -4.72 -0.82 -31.98
CA GLU A 246 -3.96 0.14 -32.78
C GLU A 246 -3.07 1.02 -31.89
N LEU A 247 -3.63 1.52 -30.78
CA LEU A 247 -2.88 2.32 -29.80
C LEU A 247 -1.86 1.47 -29.05
N ILE A 248 -2.23 0.25 -28.66
CA ILE A 248 -1.30 -0.70 -28.03
C ILE A 248 -0.12 -0.99 -28.96
N ASN A 249 -0.36 -1.18 -30.26
CA ASN A 249 0.71 -1.37 -31.24
C ASN A 249 1.62 -0.15 -31.36
N TYR A 250 1.04 1.06 -31.42
CA TYR A 250 1.79 2.30 -31.46
C TYR A 250 2.72 2.41 -30.24
N ASP A 251 2.15 2.33 -29.04
CA ASP A 251 2.91 2.43 -27.78
C ASP A 251 3.94 1.30 -27.63
N PHE A 252 3.63 0.11 -28.13
CA PHE A 252 4.56 -1.02 -28.14
C PHE A 252 5.79 -0.74 -29.01
N GLN A 253 5.63 -0.07 -30.15
CA GLN A 253 6.77 0.36 -30.97
C GLN A 253 7.55 1.50 -30.30
N GLU A 254 6.84 2.51 -29.79
CA GLU A 254 7.46 3.65 -29.09
C GLU A 254 8.26 3.22 -27.86
N ALA A 255 7.82 2.18 -27.16
CA ALA A 255 8.53 1.63 -26.01
C ALA A 255 9.97 1.18 -26.34
N TYR A 256 10.26 0.77 -27.58
CA TYR A 256 11.62 0.41 -28.01
C TYR A 256 12.50 1.62 -28.31
N HIS A 257 11.92 2.82 -28.41
CA HIS A 257 12.62 4.07 -28.69
C HIS A 257 12.92 4.88 -27.43
N LEU A 258 12.37 4.50 -26.27
CA LEU A 258 12.68 5.13 -24.99
C LEU A 258 14.18 5.01 -24.66
N SER A 259 14.79 6.15 -24.38
CA SER A 259 16.18 6.23 -23.95
C SER A 259 16.37 5.85 -22.48
N ASP A 260 17.58 5.42 -22.11
CA ASP A 260 17.93 5.15 -20.72
C ASP A 260 17.70 6.36 -19.80
N ASN A 261 17.88 7.58 -20.32
CA ASN A 261 17.64 8.83 -19.59
C ASN A 261 16.16 9.03 -19.26
N GLU A 262 15.25 8.71 -20.19
CA GLU A 262 13.81 8.81 -19.96
C GLU A 262 13.33 7.78 -18.93
N LEU A 263 13.86 6.56 -19.02
CA LEU A 263 13.57 5.49 -18.07
C LEU A 263 14.10 5.83 -16.66
N GLU A 264 15.29 6.40 -16.56
CA GLU A 264 15.87 6.86 -15.29
C GLU A 264 15.06 8.03 -14.69
N ALA A 265 14.60 8.98 -15.51
CA ALA A 265 13.76 10.09 -15.05
C ALA A 265 12.44 9.58 -14.44
N ALA A 266 11.75 8.67 -15.13
CA ALA A 266 10.52 8.05 -14.62
C ALA A 266 10.76 7.30 -13.30
N LYS A 267 11.84 6.51 -13.21
CA LYS A 267 12.24 5.82 -11.97
C LYS A 267 12.48 6.78 -10.82
N MET A 268 13.28 7.83 -11.03
CA MET A 268 13.61 8.79 -9.98
C MET A 268 12.37 9.50 -9.44
N LYS A 269 11.43 9.85 -10.34
CA LYS A 269 10.17 10.48 -9.97
C LYS A 269 9.30 9.55 -9.12
N LEU A 270 9.14 8.29 -9.54
CA LEU A 270 8.45 7.27 -8.76
C LEU A 270 9.11 7.02 -7.40
N LYS A 271 10.44 6.92 -7.37
CA LYS A 271 11.22 6.70 -6.15
C LYS A 271 10.99 7.80 -5.13
N ASN A 272 10.87 9.06 -5.56
CA ASN A 272 10.55 10.18 -4.66
C ASN A 272 9.18 9.99 -3.99
N TYR A 273 8.17 9.58 -4.76
CA TYR A 273 6.85 9.29 -4.19
C TYR A 273 6.88 8.13 -3.18
N LEU A 274 7.55 7.03 -3.52
CA LEU A 274 7.73 5.90 -2.61
C LEU A 274 8.51 6.31 -1.34
N ASN A 275 9.55 7.12 -1.46
CA ASN A 275 10.30 7.63 -0.31
C ASN A 275 9.39 8.44 0.63
N ILE A 276 8.48 9.25 0.09
CA ILE A 276 7.51 10.01 0.91
C ILE A 276 6.58 9.03 1.66
N GLU A 277 5.98 8.05 0.98
CA GLU A 277 5.13 7.03 1.61
C GLU A 277 5.84 6.30 2.75
N TYR A 278 7.07 5.84 2.50
CA TYR A 278 7.85 5.11 3.49
C TYR A 278 8.35 6.01 4.61
N SER A 279 8.62 7.29 4.35
CA SER A 279 8.93 8.25 5.42
C SER A 279 7.74 8.46 6.35
N THR A 280 6.52 8.57 5.81
CA THR A 280 5.28 8.65 6.59
C THR A 280 5.05 7.37 7.38
N PHE A 281 5.30 6.22 6.76
CA PHE A 281 5.19 4.91 7.39
C PHE A 281 6.09 4.79 8.63
N ILE A 282 7.37 5.13 8.48
CA ILE A 282 8.35 5.13 9.59
C ILE A 282 7.96 6.12 10.68
N LYS A 283 7.62 7.36 10.32
CA LYS A 283 7.13 8.39 11.25
C LYS A 283 5.96 7.88 12.11
N LYS A 284 5.02 7.14 11.50
CA LYS A 284 3.88 6.54 12.22
C LYS A 284 4.31 5.39 13.14
N ILE A 285 5.24 4.53 12.71
CA ILE A 285 5.78 3.47 13.57
C ILE A 285 6.40 4.09 14.83
N ASP A 286 7.29 5.05 14.64
CA ASP A 286 7.98 5.73 15.75
C ASP A 286 7.00 6.43 16.69
N PHE A 287 5.98 7.09 16.14
CA PHE A 287 4.91 7.72 16.92
C PHE A 287 4.24 6.74 17.88
N TYR A 288 3.76 5.59 17.39
CA TYR A 288 3.07 4.64 18.26
C TYR A 288 4.01 3.91 19.23
N ILE A 289 5.27 3.68 18.86
CA ILE A 289 6.27 3.17 19.81
C ILE A 289 6.49 4.20 20.93
N GLU A 290 6.66 5.48 20.59
CA GLU A 290 6.89 6.54 21.58
C GLU A 290 5.66 6.81 22.47
N ILE A 291 4.44 6.62 21.96
CA ILE A 291 3.20 6.65 22.78
C ILE A 291 3.26 5.60 23.89
N ASN A 292 3.62 4.36 23.54
CA ASN A 292 3.76 3.26 24.51
C ASN A 292 4.86 3.53 25.54
N LEU A 293 5.84 4.36 25.20
CA LEU A 293 6.93 4.82 26.09
C LEU A 293 6.63 6.14 26.81
N ASN A 294 5.41 6.67 26.72
CA ASN A 294 4.99 7.95 27.32
C ASN A 294 5.75 9.18 26.81
N LYS A 295 6.30 9.14 25.59
CA LYS A 295 7.09 10.23 24.97
C LYS A 295 6.30 11.06 23.95
N ILE A 296 4.98 11.05 24.06
CA ILE A 296 4.03 11.68 23.14
C ILE A 296 4.21 13.20 22.94
N GLN A 297 4.82 13.90 23.90
CA GLN A 297 4.94 15.38 23.90
C GLN A 297 5.72 15.97 22.72
N LYS A 298 6.48 15.15 21.99
CA LYS A 298 7.28 15.59 20.84
C LYS A 298 6.49 15.64 19.53
N TYR A 299 5.28 15.06 19.50
CA TYR A 299 4.50 14.89 18.28
C TYR A 299 3.40 15.92 18.19
N THR A 300 3.25 16.47 16.99
CA THR A 300 2.18 17.40 16.64
C THR A 300 0.90 16.60 16.41
N LEU A 301 -0.12 16.84 17.22
CA LEU A 301 -1.41 16.16 17.09
C LEU A 301 -2.43 17.09 16.44
N VAL A 302 -3.38 16.49 15.74
CA VAL A 302 -4.53 17.17 15.17
C VAL A 302 -5.76 16.28 15.29
N ILE A 303 -6.94 16.88 15.39
CA ILE A 303 -8.21 16.15 15.30
C ILE A 303 -8.31 15.52 13.91
N ASN A 304 -8.67 14.24 13.89
CA ASN A 304 -8.94 13.54 12.66
C ASN A 304 -10.14 14.22 11.96
N PRO A 305 -10.03 14.63 10.68
CA PRO A 305 -11.10 15.32 9.94
C PRO A 305 -12.43 14.57 9.89
N MET A 306 -12.43 13.27 10.21
CA MET A 306 -13.64 12.48 10.38
C MET A 306 -14.48 12.83 11.57
N PHE A 307 -13.96 13.60 12.52
CA PHE A 307 -14.69 13.99 13.70
C PHE A 307 -14.85 15.50 13.79
N SER A 308 -15.97 15.90 14.36
CA SER A 308 -16.21 17.28 14.76
C SER A 308 -16.79 17.31 16.16
N VAL A 309 -16.46 18.36 16.91
CA VAL A 309 -17.06 18.65 18.20
C VAL A 309 -18.17 19.66 17.99
N ILE A 310 -19.38 19.32 18.45
CA ILE A 310 -20.50 20.25 18.46
C ILE A 310 -20.95 20.55 19.89
N GLN A 311 -21.42 21.77 20.11
CA GLN A 311 -22.01 22.20 21.37
C GLN A 311 -23.52 22.34 21.18
N VAL A 312 -24.29 21.76 22.11
CA VAL A 312 -25.76 21.92 22.13
C VAL A 312 -26.12 23.04 23.10
N ASN A 313 -26.60 24.16 22.53
CA ASN A 313 -26.73 25.46 23.20
C ASN A 313 -27.55 25.47 24.50
N ALA A 314 -28.48 24.53 24.70
CA ALA A 314 -29.37 24.52 25.86
C ALA A 314 -28.74 23.97 27.14
N THR A 315 -27.70 23.13 27.03
CA THR A 315 -27.18 22.35 28.16
C THR A 315 -25.67 22.52 28.40
N LYS A 316 -24.96 23.28 27.55
CA LYS A 316 -23.48 23.29 27.47
C LYS A 316 -22.88 21.88 27.33
N THR A 317 -23.66 20.95 26.78
CA THR A 317 -23.18 19.59 26.49
C THR A 317 -22.45 19.58 25.17
N PHE A 318 -21.29 18.92 25.14
CA PHE A 318 -20.48 18.75 23.94
C PHE A 318 -20.62 17.33 23.44
N TYR A 319 -20.70 17.15 22.12
CA TYR A 319 -20.74 15.83 21.49
C TYR A 319 -19.68 15.71 20.42
N LEU A 320 -19.08 14.52 20.35
CA LEU A 320 -18.26 14.11 19.22
C LEU A 320 -19.15 13.48 18.14
N ILE A 321 -19.08 14.02 16.93
CA ILE A 321 -19.81 13.52 15.77
C ILE A 321 -18.84 12.91 14.78
N ASN A 322 -19.23 11.78 14.18
CA ASN A 322 -18.59 11.28 12.98
C ASN A 322 -19.16 12.00 11.74
N ASN A 323 -18.32 12.72 11.01
CA ASN A 323 -18.70 13.55 9.86
C ASN A 323 -19.16 12.75 8.64
N ILE A 324 -18.79 11.46 8.54
CA ILE A 324 -19.22 10.59 7.44
C ILE A 324 -20.61 10.02 7.72
N THR A 325 -20.81 9.49 8.93
CA THR A 325 -22.05 8.79 9.29
C THR A 325 -23.10 9.73 9.89
N CYS A 326 -22.71 10.96 10.24
CA CYS A 326 -23.51 11.94 10.98
C CYS A 326 -24.02 11.39 12.33
N GLN A 327 -23.33 10.41 12.91
CA GLN A 327 -23.70 9.80 14.18
C GLN A 327 -23.02 10.51 15.35
N PHE A 328 -23.80 10.72 16.42
CA PHE A 328 -23.30 11.09 17.74
C PHE A 328 -22.60 9.88 18.35
N LEU A 329 -21.31 10.00 18.60
CA LEU A 329 -20.51 8.89 19.14
C LEU A 329 -20.45 8.94 20.66
N TYR A 330 -20.04 10.08 21.20
CA TYR A 330 -19.77 10.25 22.62
C TYR A 330 -20.19 11.64 23.10
N GLU A 331 -20.72 11.69 24.31
CA GLU A 331 -20.83 12.93 25.08
C GLU A 331 -19.45 13.25 25.67
N LEU A 332 -19.00 14.48 25.47
CA LEU A 332 -17.70 14.96 25.93
C LEU A 332 -17.90 15.81 27.18
N THR A 333 -16.99 15.64 28.13
CA THR A 333 -16.82 16.58 29.24
C THR A 333 -16.32 17.94 28.73
N GLU A 334 -16.46 18.97 29.56
CA GLU A 334 -15.91 20.30 29.24
C GLU A 334 -14.38 20.27 29.08
N GLU A 335 -13.68 19.45 29.87
CA GLU A 335 -12.23 19.26 29.75
C GLU A 335 -11.84 18.66 28.40
N GLU A 336 -12.53 17.59 27.98
CA GLU A 336 -12.29 16.91 26.71
C GLU A 336 -12.60 17.79 25.50
N SER A 337 -13.68 18.58 25.56
CA SER A 337 -14.03 19.48 24.48
C SER A 337 -12.99 20.57 24.28
N ILE A 338 -12.39 21.09 25.36
CA ILE A 338 -11.28 22.05 25.31
C ILE A 338 -10.03 21.42 24.70
N TYR A 339 -9.70 20.17 25.02
CA TYR A 339 -8.57 19.47 24.38
C TYR A 339 -8.78 19.32 22.88
N LEU A 340 -9.96 18.86 22.46
CA LEU A 340 -10.26 18.68 21.05
C LEU A 340 -10.35 20.01 20.28
N ASP A 341 -10.82 21.08 20.92
CA ASP A 341 -10.80 22.42 20.34
C ASP A 341 -9.37 22.93 20.12
N PHE A 342 -8.48 22.71 21.09
CA PHE A 342 -7.05 23.03 20.94
C PHE A 342 -6.42 22.28 19.75
N PHE A 343 -6.71 20.99 19.58
CA PHE A 343 -6.18 20.18 18.48
C PHE A 343 -6.97 20.30 17.17
N LYS A 344 -7.87 21.28 17.01
CA LYS A 344 -8.49 21.56 15.70
C LYS A 344 -7.44 21.91 14.64
N ASN A 345 -6.35 22.53 15.06
CA ASN A 345 -5.16 22.74 14.25
C ASN A 345 -3.99 21.88 14.79
N PRO A 346 -2.96 21.62 13.98
CA PRO A 346 -1.80 20.87 14.43
C PRO A 346 -1.03 21.57 15.57
N HIS A 347 -0.93 20.93 16.73
CA HIS A 347 -0.22 21.47 17.90
C HIS A 347 0.56 20.41 18.69
N LEU A 348 1.63 20.82 19.38
CA LEU A 348 2.32 19.97 20.35
C LEU A 348 1.58 20.03 21.70
N ILE A 349 1.58 18.91 22.43
CA ILE A 349 0.97 18.83 23.77
C ILE A 349 1.54 19.88 24.74
N LYS A 350 2.85 20.16 24.66
CA LYS A 350 3.52 21.13 25.53
C LYS A 350 3.05 22.57 25.31
N ASP A 351 2.43 22.86 24.17
CA ASP A 351 1.99 24.21 23.80
C ASP A 351 0.61 24.54 24.39
N PHE A 352 -0.07 23.54 24.95
CA PHE A 352 -1.37 23.72 25.59
C PHE A 352 -1.27 24.61 26.82
N LYS A 353 -2.07 25.68 26.83
CA LYS A 353 -2.21 26.63 27.94
C LYS A 353 -3.68 26.88 28.19
N HIS A 354 -4.13 26.59 29.40
CA HIS A 354 -5.49 26.89 29.85
C HIS A 354 -5.46 27.24 31.34
N ASP A 355 -6.35 28.11 31.79
CA ASP A 355 -6.33 28.67 33.14
C ASP A 355 -6.71 27.62 34.20
N ILE A 356 -7.60 26.70 33.83
CA ILE A 356 -8.22 25.74 34.76
C ILE A 356 -7.72 24.30 34.54
N TYR A 357 -7.51 23.92 33.28
CA TYR A 357 -7.29 22.52 32.90
C TYR A 357 -5.83 22.34 32.49
N ARG A 358 -5.28 21.15 32.77
CA ARG A 358 -3.93 20.75 32.35
C ARG A 358 -4.07 19.43 31.60
N ILE A 359 -3.41 19.30 30.45
CA ILE A 359 -3.51 18.07 29.65
C ILE A 359 -3.29 16.82 30.49
N ASN A 360 -4.32 15.98 30.51
CA ASN A 360 -4.24 14.62 30.98
C ASN A 360 -3.76 13.71 29.83
N ILE A 361 -2.54 13.19 29.96
CA ILE A 361 -1.91 12.34 28.94
C ILE A 361 -2.72 11.05 28.68
N GLU A 362 -3.40 10.51 29.69
CA GLU A 362 -4.18 9.28 29.51
C GLU A 362 -5.41 9.52 28.63
N ILE A 363 -6.08 10.68 28.78
CA ILE A 363 -7.18 11.08 27.89
C ILE A 363 -6.68 11.25 26.44
N ILE A 364 -5.51 11.87 26.26
CA ILE A 364 -4.92 12.02 24.92
C ILE A 364 -4.60 10.65 24.29
N LYS A 365 -4.05 9.70 25.06
CA LYS A 365 -3.81 8.34 24.57
C LYS A 365 -5.12 7.64 24.20
N GLU A 366 -6.18 7.82 24.98
CA GLU A 366 -7.50 7.28 24.68
C GLU A 366 -8.04 7.84 23.36
N PHE A 367 -7.94 9.16 23.15
CA PHE A 367 -8.30 9.78 21.88
C PHE A 367 -7.49 9.26 20.70
N ILE A 368 -6.20 8.99 20.87
CA ILE A 368 -5.36 8.39 19.82
C ILE A 368 -5.76 6.93 19.55
N SER A 369 -6.03 6.15 20.59
CA SER A 369 -6.49 4.76 20.45
C SER A 369 -7.84 4.67 19.72
N SER A 370 -8.69 5.68 19.93
CA SER A 370 -9.98 5.85 19.25
C SER A 370 -9.87 6.60 17.92
N LYS A 371 -8.66 6.98 17.50
CA LYS A 371 -8.34 7.72 16.25
C LYS A 371 -9.01 9.09 16.12
N ILE A 372 -9.45 9.66 17.24
CA ILE A 372 -10.00 11.01 17.33
C ILE A 372 -8.88 12.03 17.14
N LEU A 373 -7.74 11.78 17.78
CA LEU A 373 -6.49 12.51 17.54
C LEU A 373 -5.55 11.66 16.72
N ILE A 374 -4.89 12.28 15.75
CA ILE A 374 -3.91 11.65 14.87
C ILE A 374 -2.62 12.45 14.87
N TYR A 375 -1.51 11.79 14.55
CA TYR A 375 -0.24 12.44 14.32
C TYR A 375 -0.27 13.20 12.98
N ASP A 376 -0.03 14.51 13.01
CA ASP A 376 0.21 15.32 11.82
C ASP A 376 1.64 15.10 11.30
N THR A 377 1.77 14.36 10.20
CA THR A 377 3.06 14.07 9.58
C THR A 377 3.61 15.21 8.73
N GLY A 378 2.84 16.28 8.51
CA GLY A 378 3.20 17.47 7.75
C GLY A 378 3.36 17.24 6.25
N ILE A 379 2.62 16.28 5.68
CA ILE A 379 2.69 15.86 4.27
C ILE A 379 1.35 16.14 3.59
#